data_AF-A0A5B8FZS1-F1
#
_entry.id   AF-A0A5B8FZS1-F1
#
_cell.length_a   1.000
_cell.length_b   1.000
_cell.length_c   1.000
_cell.angle_alpha   90.00
_cell.angle_beta   90.00
_cell.angle_gamma   90.00
#
_symmetry.space_group_name_H-M   'P 1'
#
loop_
_entity.id
_entity.type
_entity.pdbx_description
1 polymer ?
#
loop_
_entity_poly.entity_id
_entity_poly.type
_entity_poly.pdbx_seq_one_letter_code
_entity_poly.pdbx_strand_id
1 'polypeptide(L)'
;MNLSAPINELKRKAKLIRRAEGIPLNQALARVAKEEGYASWGLLIRDYDALKPKPNVQPRTGYQITFLPVEAAYRKEAIELANSTFETVMRRLEPDNPKQTRALWNAANYVDKHHLSADMLPIDSEYALSLIEAFLVHHVVDLAVRADRMAVEDS
;
A
#
# COMPACT_ATOMS: atom_id res chain seq x y z
N MET A 1 -5.10 15.95 -5.13
CA MET A 1 -6.48 15.72 -4.62
C MET A 1 -6.38 15.57 -3.12
N ASN A 2 -7.21 16.28 -2.37
CA ASN A 2 -7.24 16.22 -0.91
C ASN A 2 -8.62 15.70 -0.51
N LEU A 3 -8.73 14.38 -0.29
CA LEU A 3 -9.91 13.80 0.33
C LEU A 3 -9.97 14.25 1.80
N SER A 4 -11.16 14.45 2.33
CA SER A 4 -11.37 14.81 3.73
C SER A 4 -10.93 13.69 4.68
N ALA A 5 -10.98 12.45 4.21
CA ALA A 5 -10.58 11.25 4.93
C ALA A 5 -10.02 10.17 3.98
N PRO A 6 -9.27 9.19 4.50
CA PRO A 6 -8.90 8.00 3.75
C PRO A 6 -10.10 7.29 3.10
N ILE A 7 -9.89 6.68 1.92
CA ILE A 7 -10.97 6.05 1.13
C ILE A 7 -11.77 4.99 1.90
N ASN A 8 -11.13 4.27 2.82
CA ASN A 8 -11.76 3.26 3.67
C ASN A 8 -12.71 3.90 4.70
N GLU A 9 -12.34 5.06 5.27
CA GLU A 9 -13.23 5.84 6.15
C GLU A 9 -14.44 6.37 5.38
N LEU A 10 -14.24 6.84 4.14
CA LEU A 10 -15.34 7.27 3.26
C LEU A 10 -16.29 6.11 2.91
N LYS A 11 -15.75 4.92 2.63
CA LYS A 11 -16.56 3.69 2.44
C LYS A 11 -17.32 3.32 3.71
N ARG A 12 -16.70 3.46 4.90
CA ARG A 12 -17.36 3.22 6.18
C ARG A 12 -18.50 4.21 6.41
N LYS A 13 -18.29 5.51 6.11
CA LYS A 13 -19.32 6.55 6.15
C LYS A 13 -20.50 6.20 5.24
N ALA A 14 -20.24 5.76 4.01
CA ALA A 14 -21.30 5.31 3.09
C ALA A 14 -22.07 4.11 3.63
N LYS A 15 -21.41 3.14 4.27
CA LYS A 15 -22.09 2.00 4.94
C LYS A 15 -22.98 2.46 6.10
N LEU A 16 -22.57 3.49 6.85
CA LEU A 16 -23.38 4.07 7.93
C LEU A 16 -24.62 4.79 7.37
N ILE A 17 -24.46 5.63 6.34
CA ILE A 17 -25.57 6.32 5.65
C ILE A 17 -26.57 5.29 5.09
N ARG A 18 -26.08 4.23 4.44
CA ARG A 18 -26.91 3.13 3.94
C ARG A 18 -27.78 2.52 5.03
N ARG A 19 -27.23 2.30 6.24
CA ARG A 19 -27.95 1.72 7.38
C ARG A 19 -28.94 2.71 8.00
N ALA A 20 -28.53 3.97 8.15
CA ALA A 20 -29.35 5.01 8.76
C ALA A 20 -30.56 5.38 7.90
N GLU A 21 -30.40 5.39 6.58
CA GLU A 21 -31.44 5.86 5.66
C GLU A 21 -32.13 4.77 4.86
N GLY A 22 -31.68 3.51 4.95
CA GLY A 22 -32.24 2.40 4.20
C GLY A 22 -32.02 2.45 2.68
N ILE A 23 -31.11 3.31 2.20
CA ILE A 23 -30.82 3.47 0.77
C ILE A 23 -29.83 2.41 0.25
N PRO A 24 -29.83 2.09 -1.06
CA PRO A 24 -28.81 1.25 -1.68
C PRO A 24 -27.37 1.78 -1.49
N LEU A 25 -26.38 0.87 -1.38
CA LEU A 25 -24.99 1.24 -1.11
C LEU A 25 -24.39 2.15 -2.19
N ASN A 26 -24.73 1.93 -3.46
CA ASN A 26 -24.27 2.78 -4.56
C ASN A 26 -24.78 4.23 -4.42
N GLN A 27 -26.00 4.43 -3.91
CA GLN A 27 -26.55 5.77 -3.63
C GLN A 27 -25.85 6.41 -2.44
N ALA A 28 -25.59 5.65 -1.38
CA ALA A 28 -24.84 6.16 -0.23
C ALA A 28 -23.40 6.57 -0.62
N LEU A 29 -22.72 5.77 -1.44
CA LEU A 29 -21.40 6.10 -1.99
C LEU A 29 -21.45 7.34 -2.88
N ALA A 30 -22.49 7.49 -3.72
CA ALA A 30 -22.65 8.69 -4.54
C ALA A 30 -22.84 9.96 -3.70
N ARG A 31 -23.50 9.87 -2.54
CA ARG A 31 -23.62 11.00 -1.61
C ARG A 31 -22.29 11.37 -0.97
N VAL A 32 -21.55 10.38 -0.47
CA VAL A 32 -20.20 10.61 0.06
C VAL A 32 -19.29 11.22 -1.01
N ALA A 33 -19.35 10.72 -2.25
CA ALA A 33 -18.59 11.30 -3.36
C ALA A 33 -18.92 12.78 -3.58
N LYS A 34 -20.21 13.16 -3.55
CA LYS A 34 -20.63 14.55 -3.69
C LYS A 34 -20.10 15.45 -2.57
N GLU A 35 -20.05 14.96 -1.35
CA GLU A 35 -19.45 15.68 -0.21
C GLU A 35 -17.94 15.92 -0.41
N GLU A 36 -17.25 14.98 -1.05
CA GLU A 36 -15.85 15.12 -1.45
C GLU A 36 -15.65 15.96 -2.74
N GLY A 37 -16.73 16.50 -3.33
CA GLY A 37 -16.69 17.32 -4.55
C GLY A 37 -16.73 16.52 -5.86
N TYR A 38 -17.05 15.23 -5.82
CA TYR A 38 -17.11 14.35 -6.99
C TYR A 38 -18.55 14.08 -7.46
N ALA A 39 -18.78 14.09 -8.77
CA ALA A 39 -20.10 13.82 -9.35
C ALA A 39 -20.58 12.37 -9.15
N SER A 40 -19.65 11.42 -9.00
CA SER A 40 -19.96 10.02 -8.70
C SER A 40 -18.81 9.34 -7.97
N TRP A 41 -19.12 8.24 -7.28
CA TRP A 41 -18.10 7.41 -6.62
C TRP A 41 -17.07 6.86 -7.63
N GLY A 42 -17.50 6.52 -8.84
CA GLY A 42 -16.58 6.02 -9.88
C GLY A 42 -15.52 7.04 -10.29
N LEU A 43 -15.90 8.32 -10.42
CA LEU A 43 -14.95 9.40 -10.74
C LEU A 43 -13.96 9.65 -9.59
N LEU A 44 -14.44 9.56 -8.35
CA LEU A 44 -13.58 9.64 -7.17
C LEU A 44 -12.54 8.52 -7.19
N ILE A 45 -12.97 7.27 -7.40
CA ILE A 45 -12.06 6.11 -7.46
C ILE A 45 -11.08 6.21 -8.62
N ARG A 46 -11.51 6.69 -9.79
CA ARG A 46 -10.62 6.90 -10.95
C ARG A 46 -9.50 7.87 -10.61
N ASP A 47 -9.83 9.03 -10.05
CA ASP A 47 -8.84 10.05 -9.71
C ASP A 47 -7.95 9.60 -8.56
N TYR A 48 -8.51 8.88 -7.58
CA TYR A 48 -7.76 8.21 -6.52
C TYR A 48 -6.76 7.18 -7.07
N ASP A 49 -7.17 6.37 -8.05
CA ASP A 49 -6.30 5.41 -8.73
C ASP A 49 -5.23 6.07 -9.59
N ALA A 50 -5.50 7.27 -10.13
CA ALA A 50 -4.50 8.05 -10.86
C ALA A 50 -3.38 8.57 -9.95
N LEU A 51 -3.61 8.63 -8.63
CA LEU A 51 -2.58 8.94 -7.63
C LEU A 51 -1.69 7.75 -7.26
N LYS A 52 -1.78 6.61 -7.96
CA LYS A 52 -0.82 5.51 -7.77
C LYS A 52 0.60 6.07 -7.88
N PRO A 53 1.44 5.95 -6.82
CA PRO A 53 2.83 6.32 -6.91
C PRO A 53 3.41 5.41 -7.98
N LYS A 54 3.91 6.04 -9.03
CA LYS A 54 4.77 5.34 -9.96
C LYS A 54 6.15 5.36 -9.31
N PRO A 55 6.85 4.22 -9.25
CA PRO A 55 8.26 4.24 -8.88
C PRO A 55 8.96 5.25 -9.79
N ASN A 56 9.59 6.28 -9.21
CA ASN A 56 10.26 7.33 -9.98
C ASN A 56 11.67 6.90 -10.44
N VAL A 57 12.02 5.64 -10.21
CA VAL A 57 13.33 5.07 -10.52
C VAL A 57 13.16 4.08 -11.64
N GLN A 58 13.91 4.30 -12.73
CA GLN A 58 14.11 3.25 -13.72
C GLN A 58 15.07 2.23 -13.11
N PRO A 59 14.66 0.95 -12.98
CA PRO A 59 15.53 -0.11 -12.47
C PRO A 59 16.83 -0.18 -13.25
N ARG A 60 17.94 -0.47 -12.55
CA ARG A 60 19.14 -0.96 -13.23
C ARG A 60 18.84 -2.27 -13.96
N THR A 61 19.29 -2.36 -15.20
CA THR A 61 19.11 -3.52 -16.06
C THR A 61 20.43 -4.26 -16.27
N GLY A 62 20.36 -5.57 -16.49
CA GLY A 62 21.52 -6.41 -16.80
C GLY A 62 22.58 -6.51 -15.68
N TYR A 63 22.19 -6.24 -14.43
CA TYR A 63 23.07 -6.33 -13.26
C TYR A 63 22.66 -7.54 -12.40
N GLN A 64 23.65 -8.34 -11.96
CA GLN A 64 23.42 -9.49 -11.09
C GLN A 64 23.85 -9.19 -9.66
N ILE A 65 22.95 -9.47 -8.71
CA ILE A 65 23.24 -9.47 -7.29
C ILE A 65 23.87 -10.82 -6.95
N THR A 66 25.08 -10.79 -6.39
CA THR A 66 25.87 -11.99 -6.11
C THR A 66 26.19 -12.20 -4.64
N PHE A 67 25.97 -11.20 -3.78
CA PHE A 67 26.16 -11.29 -2.33
C PHE A 67 25.17 -10.40 -1.57
N LEU A 68 25.02 -10.68 -0.27
CA LEU A 68 24.30 -9.85 0.69
C LEU A 68 25.29 -9.30 1.75
N PRO A 69 25.08 -8.09 2.30
CA PRO A 69 24.02 -7.15 1.96
C PRO A 69 24.19 -6.60 0.53
N VAL A 70 23.07 -6.27 -0.11
CA VAL A 70 23.05 -5.73 -1.47
C VAL A 70 23.80 -4.40 -1.55
N GLU A 71 24.30 -4.07 -2.75
CA GLU A 71 24.99 -2.80 -2.99
C GLU A 71 24.11 -1.59 -2.68
N ALA A 72 24.73 -0.51 -2.19
CA ALA A 72 24.04 0.70 -1.77
C ALA A 72 23.14 1.31 -2.85
N ALA A 73 23.55 1.20 -4.12
CA ALA A 73 22.76 1.71 -5.22
C ALA A 73 21.49 0.89 -5.44
N TYR A 74 21.60 -0.44 -5.59
CA TYR A 74 20.42 -1.32 -5.68
C TYR A 74 19.52 -1.16 -4.45
N ARG A 75 20.10 -1.08 -3.25
CA ARG A 75 19.36 -0.88 -2.00
C ARG A 75 18.48 0.36 -2.05
N LYS A 76 18.98 1.47 -2.58
CA LYS A 76 18.22 2.71 -2.73
C LYS A 76 17.02 2.51 -3.65
N GLU A 77 17.24 1.88 -4.81
CA GLU A 77 16.18 1.58 -5.80
C GLU A 77 15.09 0.68 -5.19
N ALA A 78 15.50 -0.37 -4.46
CA ALA A 78 14.61 -1.29 -3.77
C ALA A 78 13.79 -0.59 -2.67
N ILE A 79 14.37 0.33 -1.91
CA ILE A 79 13.64 1.10 -0.87
C ILE A 79 12.58 2.01 -1.49
N GLU A 80 12.92 2.70 -2.58
CA GLU A 80 11.98 3.57 -3.28
C GLU A 80 10.83 2.76 -3.89
N LEU A 81 11.13 1.61 -4.51
CA LEU A 81 10.12 0.68 -5.01
C LEU A 81 9.25 0.12 -3.88
N ALA A 82 9.85 -0.34 -2.77
CA ALA A 82 9.13 -0.89 -1.64
C ALA A 82 8.14 0.12 -1.03
N ASN A 83 8.53 1.39 -0.88
CA ASN A 83 7.62 2.44 -0.40
C ASN A 83 6.43 2.67 -1.36
N SER A 84 6.70 2.72 -2.67
CA SER A 84 5.66 2.88 -3.69
C SER A 84 4.69 1.69 -3.72
N THR A 85 5.23 0.47 -3.66
CA THR A 85 4.46 -0.77 -3.60
C THR A 85 3.66 -0.86 -2.31
N PHE A 86 4.25 -0.48 -1.17
CA PHE A 86 3.58 -0.43 0.13
C PHE A 86 2.32 0.42 0.08
N GLU A 87 2.40 1.66 -0.42
CA GLU A 87 1.20 2.50 -0.53
C GLU A 87 0.18 1.92 -1.51
N THR A 88 0.63 1.27 -2.59
CA THR A 88 -0.28 0.57 -3.50
C THR A 88 -1.01 -0.59 -2.83
N VAL A 89 -0.32 -1.36 -2.00
CA VAL A 89 -0.94 -2.42 -1.20
C VAL A 89 -1.89 -1.83 -0.17
N MET A 90 -1.49 -0.81 0.59
CA MET A 90 -2.34 -0.14 1.58
C MET A 90 -3.66 0.35 1.00
N ARG A 91 -3.64 0.91 -0.22
CA ARG A 91 -4.85 1.34 -0.93
C ARG A 91 -5.79 0.20 -1.30
N ARG A 92 -5.25 -0.99 -1.61
CA ARG A 92 -6.03 -2.16 -2.04
C ARG A 92 -6.51 -2.99 -0.86
N LEU A 93 -5.63 -3.17 0.12
CA LEU A 93 -5.88 -3.96 1.33
C LEU A 93 -6.88 -3.26 2.24
N GLU A 94 -6.82 -1.92 2.34
CA GLU A 94 -7.67 -1.11 3.21
C GLU A 94 -7.76 -1.65 4.65
N PRO A 95 -6.62 -1.77 5.37
CA PRO A 95 -6.61 -2.36 6.71
C PRO A 95 -7.47 -1.56 7.69
N ASP A 96 -7.95 -2.23 8.74
CA ASP A 96 -8.84 -1.63 9.75
C ASP A 96 -8.12 -0.53 10.57
N ASN A 97 -6.82 -0.71 10.82
CA ASN A 97 -5.96 0.26 11.51
C ASN A 97 -4.87 0.85 10.59
N PRO A 98 -5.24 1.68 9.60
CA PRO A 98 -4.32 2.11 8.53
C PRO A 98 -3.25 3.10 9.00
N LYS A 99 -3.49 3.86 10.07
CA LYS A 99 -2.49 4.76 10.65
C LYS A 99 -1.40 3.96 11.36
N GLN A 100 -1.81 3.00 12.18
CA GLN A 100 -0.89 2.14 12.90
C GLN A 100 -0.12 1.20 11.96
N THR A 101 -0.78 0.66 10.93
CA THR A 101 -0.11 -0.14 9.89
C THR A 101 1.02 0.65 9.20
N ARG A 102 0.80 1.95 8.91
CA ARG A 102 1.85 2.84 8.38
C ARG A 102 2.97 3.11 9.38
N ALA A 103 2.64 3.27 10.66
CA ALA A 103 3.63 3.50 11.70
C ALA A 103 4.59 2.30 11.87
N LEU A 104 4.12 1.08 11.59
CA LEU A 104 4.93 -0.14 11.63
C LEU A 104 5.80 -0.36 10.37
N TRP A 105 5.55 0.36 9.28
CA TRP A 105 6.26 0.17 8.02
C TRP A 105 7.68 0.71 8.08
N ASN A 106 8.65 -0.09 7.63
CA ASN A 106 10.04 0.31 7.47
C ASN A 106 10.64 -0.33 6.21
N ALA A 107 10.68 0.44 5.12
CA ALA A 107 11.19 -0.04 3.82
C ALA A 107 12.65 -0.50 3.87
N ALA A 108 13.50 0.18 4.64
CA ALA A 108 14.91 -0.21 4.79
C ALA A 108 15.03 -1.59 5.44
N ASN A 109 14.30 -1.81 6.53
CA ASN A 109 14.27 -3.10 7.20
C ASN A 109 13.69 -4.21 6.30
N TYR A 110 12.62 -3.91 5.55
CA TYR A 110 12.06 -4.84 4.56
C TYR A 110 13.11 -5.25 3.52
N VAL A 111 13.79 -4.29 2.90
CA VAL A 111 14.83 -4.55 1.89
C VAL A 111 16.01 -5.34 2.47
N ASP A 112 16.42 -5.03 3.70
CA ASP A 112 17.59 -5.65 4.32
C ASP A 112 17.32 -7.06 4.89
N LYS A 113 16.07 -7.39 5.22
CA LYS A 113 15.73 -8.61 6.00
C LYS A 113 14.69 -9.52 5.37
N HIS A 114 13.84 -9.00 4.49
CA HIS A 114 12.68 -9.72 3.95
C HIS A 114 12.68 -9.86 2.43
N HIS A 115 13.49 -9.06 1.74
CA HIS A 115 13.49 -8.98 0.29
C HIS A 115 14.23 -10.13 -0.41
N LEU A 116 15.47 -10.42 0.03
CA LEU A 116 16.31 -11.48 -0.55
C LEU A 116 16.98 -12.30 0.54
N SER A 117 17.21 -13.57 0.24
CA SER A 117 18.01 -14.49 1.04
C SER A 117 19.18 -15.05 0.24
N ALA A 118 20.21 -15.56 0.94
CA ALA A 118 21.45 -16.00 0.29
C ALA A 118 21.26 -17.17 -0.69
N ASP A 119 20.24 -18.01 -0.48
CA ASP A 119 19.87 -19.13 -1.34
C ASP A 119 19.23 -18.70 -2.68
N MET A 120 18.82 -17.44 -2.81
CA MET A 120 18.30 -16.89 -4.07
C MET A 120 19.41 -16.43 -5.03
N LEU A 121 20.68 -16.42 -4.59
CA LEU A 121 21.78 -15.83 -5.35
C LEU A 121 22.51 -16.84 -6.25
N PRO A 122 23.03 -16.41 -7.43
CA PRO A 122 22.93 -15.06 -8.00
C PRO A 122 21.55 -14.78 -8.60
N ILE A 123 21.10 -13.54 -8.51
CA ILE A 123 19.79 -13.11 -9.03
C ILE A 123 19.92 -11.84 -9.89
N ASP A 124 19.17 -11.78 -10.97
CA ASP A 124 19.05 -10.57 -11.79
C ASP A 124 18.35 -9.45 -11.00
N SER A 125 18.81 -8.21 -11.15
CA SER A 125 18.28 -7.08 -10.39
C SER A 125 16.85 -6.71 -10.73
N GLU A 126 16.44 -6.84 -11.99
CA GLU A 126 15.07 -6.58 -12.43
C GLU A 126 14.14 -7.65 -11.88
N TYR A 127 14.56 -8.92 -11.97
CA TYR A 127 13.80 -10.01 -11.36
C TYR A 127 13.70 -9.84 -9.85
N ALA A 128 14.80 -9.50 -9.16
CA ALA A 128 14.78 -9.20 -7.75
C ALA A 128 13.78 -8.08 -7.42
N LEU A 129 13.81 -6.95 -8.13
CA LEU A 129 12.83 -5.86 -7.90
C LEU A 129 11.38 -6.30 -8.11
N SER A 130 11.11 -7.17 -9.10
CA SER A 130 9.76 -7.72 -9.33
C SER A 130 9.23 -8.53 -8.14
N LEU A 131 10.12 -9.13 -7.34
CA LEU A 131 9.74 -9.85 -6.12
C LEU A 131 9.17 -8.89 -5.05
N ILE A 132 9.62 -7.63 -5.00
CA ILE A 132 9.01 -6.63 -4.11
C ILE A 132 7.56 -6.41 -4.51
N GLU A 133 7.29 -6.19 -5.80
CA GLU A 133 5.93 -5.95 -6.29
C GLU A 133 5.01 -7.15 -6.08
N ALA A 134 5.53 -8.37 -6.25
CA ALA A 134 4.77 -9.60 -6.11
C ALA A 134 4.47 -9.97 -4.65
N PHE A 135 5.46 -9.84 -3.75
CA PHE A 135 5.39 -10.46 -2.42
C PHE A 135 5.24 -9.49 -1.26
N LEU A 136 5.48 -8.18 -1.45
CA LEU A 136 5.38 -7.19 -0.36
C LEU A 136 3.99 -7.17 0.29
N VAL A 137 2.94 -7.56 -0.44
CA VAL A 137 1.57 -7.69 0.09
C VAL A 137 1.50 -8.56 1.34
N HIS A 138 2.24 -9.67 1.39
CA HIS A 138 2.23 -10.57 2.55
C HIS A 138 2.77 -9.89 3.80
N HIS A 139 3.88 -9.16 3.65
CA HIS A 139 4.45 -8.40 4.75
C HIS A 139 3.49 -7.32 5.26
N VAL A 140 2.82 -6.60 4.36
CA VAL A 140 1.84 -5.58 4.77
C VAL A 140 0.63 -6.19 5.48
N VAL A 141 0.19 -7.38 5.08
CA VAL A 141 -0.85 -8.12 5.79
C VAL A 141 -0.39 -8.43 7.22
N ASP A 142 0.84 -8.89 7.42
CA ASP A 142 1.39 -9.12 8.76
C ASP A 142 1.45 -7.85 9.60
N LEU A 143 1.82 -6.71 9.00
CA LEU A 143 1.81 -5.42 9.68
C LEU A 143 0.38 -4.98 10.07
N ALA A 144 -0.60 -5.20 9.20
CA ALA A 144 -1.99 -4.90 9.48
C ALA A 144 -2.53 -5.76 10.63
N VAL A 145 -2.27 -7.06 10.62
CA VAL A 145 -2.66 -7.97 11.71
C VAL A 145 -2.01 -7.56 13.04
N ARG A 146 -0.76 -7.12 13.02
CA ARG A 146 -0.09 -6.59 14.22
C ARG A 146 -0.74 -5.31 14.70
N ALA A 147 -1.05 -4.37 13.79
CA ALA A 147 -1.73 -3.13 14.12
C ALA A 147 -3.11 -3.38 14.76
N ASP A 148 -3.85 -4.37 14.26
CA ASP A 148 -5.16 -4.75 14.80
C ASP A 148 -5.05 -5.31 16.23
N ARG A 149 -4.01 -6.11 16.51
CA ARG A 149 -3.76 -6.62 17.86
C ARG A 149 -3.41 -5.50 18.84
N MET A 150 -2.56 -4.56 18.45
CA MET A 150 -2.19 -3.41 19.28
C MET A 150 -3.41 -2.55 19.64
N ALA A 151 -4.32 -2.34 18.69
CA ALA A 151 -5.54 -1.56 18.93
C ALA A 151 -6.47 -2.20 19.98
N VAL A 152 -6.47 -3.54 20.11
CA VAL A 152 -7.25 -4.26 21.13
C VAL A 152 -6.61 -4.16 22.50
N GLU A 153 -5.27 -4.14 22.58
CA GLU A 153 -4.53 -4.05 23.85
C GLU A 153 -4.57 -2.63 24.46
N ASP A 154 -4.71 -1.60 23.62
CA ASP A 154 -4.81 -0.18 24.03
C ASP A 154 -6.25 0.26 24.38
N SER A 155 -7.25 -0.62 24.28
CA SER A 155 -8.70 -0.35 24.53
C SER A 155 -9.19 -0.82 25.89
#